data_AF-A0A3S1CII3-F1
#
_entry.id   AF-A0A3S1CII3-F1
#
_cell.length_a   1.000
_cell.length_b   1.000
_cell.length_c   1.000
_cell.angle_alpha   90.00
_cell.angle_beta   90.00
_cell.angle_gamma   90.00
#
_symmetry.space_group_name_H-M   'P 1'
#
loop_
_entity.id
_entity.type
_entity.pdbx_description
1 polymer ?
#
loop_
_entity_poly.entity_id
_entity_poly.type
_entity_poly.pdbx_seq_one_letter_code
_entity_poly.pdbx_strand_id
1 'polypeptide(L)'
;MVINEYPIGQELTAVSIKKDKEFKSEKLCLDEIQFIFKNTAITLTPIIDTDEIQINQENNVNFSAVDTPVWCKDFLGKKLMTLWVCENDQGYQDQVIFAFENLHPSISFVAEGSVIKAFRQEAVRVVSATNLHFHTEVSH
;
A
#
# COMPACT_ATOMS: atom_id res chain seq x y z
N MET A 1 -22.69 2.82 -12.93
CA MET A 1 -21.60 3.36 -12.09
C MET A 1 -21.68 2.61 -10.77
N VAL A 2 -20.81 1.63 -10.55
CA VAL A 2 -20.75 0.94 -9.26
C VAL A 2 -20.19 1.94 -8.27
N ILE A 3 -20.98 2.33 -7.28
CA ILE A 3 -20.48 3.13 -6.16
C ILE A 3 -19.72 2.12 -5.29
N ASN A 4 -18.39 2.05 -5.46
CA ASN A 4 -17.57 1.26 -4.56
C ASN A 4 -17.55 1.96 -3.20
N GLU A 5 -18.39 1.50 -2.27
CA GLU A 5 -18.36 1.93 -0.87
C GLU A 5 -17.19 1.27 -0.16
N TYR A 6 -15.97 1.71 -0.49
CA TYR A 6 -14.77 1.32 0.24
C TYR A 6 -14.95 1.62 1.73
N PRO A 7 -14.27 0.88 2.65
CA PRO A 7 -14.42 1.02 4.10
C PRO A 7 -13.73 2.29 4.65
N ILE A 8 -14.00 3.44 4.03
CA ILE A 8 -13.50 4.75 4.46
C ILE A 8 -13.97 5.03 5.89
N GLY A 9 -13.05 5.48 6.73
CA GLY A 9 -13.24 5.73 8.15
C GLY A 9 -13.11 4.49 9.05
N GLN A 10 -12.98 3.29 8.49
CA GLN A 10 -12.75 2.07 9.27
C GLN A 10 -11.25 1.89 9.58
N GLU A 11 -10.97 1.33 10.74
CA GLU A 11 -9.61 0.99 11.17
C GLU A 11 -9.13 -0.30 10.51
N LEU A 12 -7.86 -0.31 10.08
CA LEU A 12 -7.22 -1.51 9.56
C LEU A 12 -6.88 -2.46 10.72
N THR A 13 -7.45 -3.65 10.70
CA THR A 13 -7.25 -4.67 11.75
C THR A 13 -6.11 -5.60 11.42
N ALA A 14 -5.94 -5.97 10.15
CA ALA A 14 -4.89 -6.87 9.69
C ALA A 14 -4.62 -6.70 8.20
N VAL A 15 -3.47 -7.20 7.74
CA VAL A 15 -3.17 -7.40 6.32
C VAL A 15 -2.73 -8.85 6.11
N SER A 16 -3.27 -9.53 5.11
CA SER A 16 -2.87 -10.88 4.72
C SER A 16 -2.19 -10.85 3.36
N ILE A 17 -1.12 -11.62 3.18
CA ILE A 17 -0.58 -11.94 1.86
C ILE A 17 -0.94 -13.38 1.54
N LYS A 18 -1.69 -13.60 0.47
CA LYS A 18 -2.04 -14.93 -0.02
C LYS A 18 -1.13 -15.24 -1.20
N LYS A 19 0.02 -15.83 -0.87
CA LYS A 19 1.13 -16.27 -1.75
C LYS A 19 2.13 -15.16 -2.10
N ASP A 20 3.40 -15.51 -1.88
CA ASP A 20 4.57 -14.73 -2.25
C ASP A 20 5.33 -15.54 -3.32
N LYS A 21 5.76 -14.88 -4.39
CA LYS A 21 6.80 -15.43 -5.28
C LYS A 21 8.08 -14.69 -4.95
N GLU A 22 9.01 -15.38 -4.28
CA GLU A 22 10.36 -14.86 -4.11
C GLU A 22 11.02 -14.64 -5.48
N PHE A 23 11.16 -13.38 -5.89
CA PHE A 23 12.06 -13.01 -6.97
C PHE A 23 13.42 -12.63 -6.38
N LYS A 24 14.50 -12.86 -7.13
CA LYS A 24 15.89 -12.58 -6.73
C LYS A 24 16.22 -11.09 -6.47
N SER A 25 15.23 -10.21 -6.46
CA SER A 25 15.39 -8.77 -6.22
C SER A 25 14.77 -8.38 -4.87
N GLU A 26 15.24 -7.30 -4.25
CA GLU A 26 14.69 -6.71 -3.01
C GLU A 26 13.24 -6.18 -3.13
N LYS A 27 12.51 -6.56 -4.20
CA LYS A 27 11.14 -6.15 -4.47
C LYS A 27 10.17 -7.22 -3.99
N LEU A 28 9.21 -6.83 -3.16
CA LEU A 28 8.08 -7.67 -2.76
C LEU A 28 7.14 -7.84 -3.97
N CYS A 29 6.94 -9.07 -4.42
CA CYS A 29 6.06 -9.44 -5.52
C CYS A 29 4.92 -10.30 -4.99
N LEU A 30 3.72 -9.74 -4.92
CA LEU A 30 2.56 -10.36 -4.27
C LEU A 30 1.60 -10.88 -5.33
N ASP A 31 1.15 -12.13 -5.19
CA ASP A 31 0.08 -12.67 -6.03
C ASP A 31 -1.30 -12.16 -5.55
N GLU A 32 -1.48 -11.97 -4.24
CA GLU A 32 -2.70 -11.43 -3.65
C GLU A 32 -2.40 -10.76 -2.30
N ILE A 33 -3.01 -9.61 -2.05
CA ILE A 33 -2.96 -8.93 -0.75
C ILE A 33 -4.37 -8.54 -0.30
N GLN A 34 -4.67 -8.80 0.96
CA GLN A 34 -5.98 -8.52 1.56
C GLN A 34 -5.83 -7.58 2.76
N PHE A 35 -6.55 -6.47 2.74
CA PHE A 35 -6.70 -5.51 3.82
C PHE A 35 -7.98 -5.79 4.59
N ILE A 36 -7.84 -6.04 5.88
CA ILE A 36 -8.93 -6.48 6.75
C ILE A 36 -9.34 -5.33 7.66
N PHE A 37 -10.61 -4.95 7.58
CA PHE A 37 -11.27 -3.98 8.45
C PHE A 37 -12.26 -4.69 9.37
N LYS A 38 -12.98 -3.94 10.21
CA LYS A 38 -13.88 -4.51 11.22
C LYS A 38 -14.88 -5.52 10.65
N ASN A 39 -15.57 -5.16 9.56
CA ASN A 39 -16.61 -5.99 8.94
C ASN A 39 -16.42 -6.14 7.42
N THR A 40 -15.29 -5.67 6.89
CA THR A 40 -15.06 -5.59 5.44
C THR A 40 -13.63 -5.99 5.13
N ALA A 41 -13.39 -6.57 3.96
CA ALA A 41 -12.06 -6.73 3.40
C ALA A 41 -11.97 -6.10 2.02
N ILE A 42 -10.79 -5.56 1.70
CA ILE A 42 -10.39 -5.20 0.33
C ILE A 42 -9.29 -6.16 -0.08
N THR A 43 -9.50 -6.92 -1.15
CA THR A 43 -8.51 -7.81 -1.75
C THR A 43 -8.03 -7.22 -3.06
N LEU A 44 -6.72 -7.12 -3.24
CA LEU A 44 -6.08 -6.73 -4.49
C LEU A 44 -5.46 -7.97 -5.14
N THR A 45 -5.76 -8.16 -6.42
CA THR A 45 -5.26 -9.27 -7.23
C THR A 45 -4.82 -8.74 -8.60
N PRO A 46 -3.62 -9.07 -9.09
CA PRO A 46 -3.22 -8.70 -10.44
C PRO A 46 -3.99 -9.53 -11.48
N ILE A 47 -4.42 -8.89 -12.56
CA ILE A 47 -4.96 -9.56 -13.73
C ILE A 47 -3.78 -9.94 -14.64
N ILE A 48 -3.56 -11.24 -14.81
CA ILE A 48 -2.35 -11.80 -15.43
C ILE A 48 -2.10 -11.25 -16.84
N ASP A 49 -3.16 -10.99 -17.61
CA ASP A 49 -3.08 -10.65 -19.03
C ASP A 49 -3.00 -9.14 -19.30
N THR A 50 -3.47 -8.30 -18.37
CA THR A 50 -3.61 -6.85 -18.60
C THR A 50 -2.74 -6.00 -17.68
N ASP A 51 -2.04 -6.61 -16.72
CA ASP A 51 -1.31 -5.88 -15.67
C ASP A 51 -2.21 -4.87 -14.93
N GLU A 52 -3.51 -5.16 -14.84
CA GLU A 52 -4.47 -4.41 -14.03
C GLU A 52 -4.57 -4.97 -12.62
N ILE A 53 -5.07 -4.18 -11.69
CA ILE A 53 -5.40 -4.57 -10.32
C ILE A 53 -6.91 -4.75 -10.24
N GLN A 54 -7.33 -6.01 -10.09
CA GLN A 54 -8.69 -6.30 -9.67
C GLN A 54 -8.83 -6.01 -8.17
N ILE A 55 -9.86 -5.24 -7.82
CA ILE A 55 -10.18 -4.88 -6.44
C ILE A 55 -11.50 -5.55 -6.06
N ASN A 56 -11.45 -6.50 -5.14
CA ASN A 56 -12.65 -7.17 -4.62
C ASN A 56 -12.93 -6.69 -3.20
N GLN A 57 -14.19 -6.33 -2.92
CA GLN A 57 -14.65 -5.99 -1.59
C GLN A 57 -15.59 -7.06 -1.05
N GLU A 58 -15.32 -7.54 0.16
CA GLU A 58 -16.15 -8.53 0.85
C GLU A 58 -16.69 -7.91 2.14
N ASN A 59 -17.99 -8.08 2.41
CA ASN A 59 -18.65 -7.58 3.62
C ASN A 59 -19.07 -8.74 4.54
N ASN A 60 -19.19 -8.46 5.84
CA ASN A 60 -19.56 -9.42 6.89
C ASN A 60 -18.63 -10.63 7.00
N VAL A 61 -17.33 -10.40 6.78
CA VAL A 61 -16.33 -11.46 6.82
C VAL A 61 -15.87 -11.67 8.26
N ASN A 62 -15.88 -12.93 8.73
CA ASN A 62 -15.25 -13.32 9.99
C ASN A 62 -13.79 -13.64 9.74
N PHE A 63 -12.90 -12.75 10.17
CA PHE A 63 -11.47 -12.95 10.01
C PHE A 63 -10.90 -13.74 11.20
N SER A 64 -10.21 -14.84 10.92
CA SER A 64 -9.35 -15.53 11.90
C SER A 64 -8.07 -14.75 12.13
N ALA A 65 -7.25 -15.16 13.12
CA ALA A 65 -5.93 -14.54 13.31
C ALA A 65 -5.10 -14.61 12.01
N VAL A 66 -4.71 -13.44 11.51
CA VAL A 66 -3.87 -13.27 10.31
C VAL A 66 -2.53 -12.70 10.74
N ASP A 67 -1.43 -13.27 10.23
CA ASP A 67 -0.10 -12.70 10.44
C ASP A 67 0.13 -11.52 9.50
N THR A 68 0.18 -10.32 10.07
CA THR A 68 0.37 -9.09 9.31
C THR A 68 1.85 -8.88 8.96
N PRO A 69 2.19 -8.66 7.67
CA PRO A 69 3.56 -8.38 7.25
C PRO A 69 4.17 -7.21 8.01
N VAL A 70 5.45 -7.31 8.39
CA VAL A 70 6.14 -6.31 9.22
C VAL A 70 6.02 -4.90 8.64
N TRP A 71 6.14 -4.75 7.31
CA TRP A 71 6.05 -3.47 6.61
C TRP A 71 4.65 -2.84 6.61
N CYS A 72 3.61 -3.60 6.96
CA CYS A 72 2.23 -3.14 7.13
C CYS A 72 1.83 -2.90 8.58
N LYS A 73 2.62 -3.35 9.57
CA LYS A 73 2.23 -3.28 11.00
C LYS A 73 1.98 -1.85 11.47
N ASP A 74 2.69 -0.88 10.91
CA ASP A 74 2.54 0.53 11.25
C ASP A 74 1.19 1.14 10.81
N PHE A 75 0.40 0.42 10.01
CA PHE A 75 -0.94 0.85 9.59
C PHE A 75 -2.06 0.27 10.45
N LEU A 76 -1.76 -0.71 11.30
CA LEU A 76 -2.77 -1.35 12.16
C LEU A 76 -3.38 -0.33 13.14
N GLY A 77 -4.71 -0.39 13.29
CA GLY A 77 -5.50 0.54 14.10
C GLY A 77 -5.70 1.93 13.47
N LYS A 78 -5.04 2.24 12.35
CA LYS A 78 -5.23 3.52 11.65
C LYS A 78 -6.45 3.46 10.75
N LYS A 79 -7.17 4.58 10.66
CA LYS A 79 -8.36 4.69 9.81
C LYS A 79 -7.97 4.84 8.34
N LEU A 80 -8.64 4.12 7.44
CA LEU A 80 -8.56 4.38 6.01
C LEU A 80 -9.25 5.71 5.71
N MET A 81 -8.49 6.72 5.32
CA MET A 81 -9.03 8.06 5.06
C MET A 81 -9.50 8.20 3.62
N THR A 82 -8.78 7.58 2.68
CA THR A 82 -9.15 7.54 1.27
C THR A 82 -8.41 6.42 0.56
N LEU A 83 -8.95 6.02 -0.60
CA LEU A 83 -8.38 5.04 -1.51
C LEU A 83 -8.48 5.61 -2.92
N TRP A 84 -7.36 5.64 -3.63
CA TRP A 84 -7.33 6.02 -5.04
C TRP A 84 -7.13 4.79 -5.90
N VAL A 85 -7.96 4.67 -6.94
CA VAL A 85 -7.78 3.72 -8.04
C VAL A 85 -7.38 4.55 -9.23
N CYS A 86 -6.16 4.36 -9.71
CA CYS A 86 -5.57 5.14 -10.78
C CYS A 86 -5.63 4.35 -12.08
N GLU A 87 -5.85 5.06 -13.19
CA GLU A 87 -5.77 4.53 -14.54
C GLU A 87 -4.55 5.13 -15.25
N ASN A 88 -3.84 4.32 -16.02
CA ASN A 88 -2.74 4.80 -16.87
C ASN A 88 -3.27 5.40 -18.19
N ASP A 89 -2.35 5.80 -19.09
CA ASP A 89 -2.69 6.41 -20.37
C ASP A 89 -3.46 5.50 -21.33
N GLN A 90 -3.43 4.18 -21.09
CA GLN A 90 -4.16 3.17 -21.84
C GLN A 90 -5.53 2.85 -21.22
N GLY A 91 -5.86 3.45 -20.07
CA GLY A 91 -7.12 3.22 -19.35
C GLY A 91 -7.10 1.96 -18.46
N TYR A 92 -5.94 1.37 -18.21
CA TYR A 92 -5.79 0.20 -17.35
C TYR A 92 -5.64 0.61 -15.89
N GLN A 93 -6.36 -0.07 -15.00
CA GLN A 93 -6.31 0.16 -13.55
C GLN A 93 -5.09 -0.50 -12.92
N ASP A 94 -3.90 0.03 -13.17
CA ASP A 94 -2.63 -0.58 -12.77
C ASP A 94 -2.11 -0.12 -11.40
N GLN A 95 -2.74 0.88 -10.77
CA GLN A 95 -2.29 1.42 -9.49
C GLN A 95 -3.43 1.65 -8.49
N VAL A 96 -3.19 1.24 -7.24
CA VAL A 96 -4.07 1.50 -6.09
C VAL A 96 -3.28 2.13 -4.95
N ILE A 97 -3.80 3.20 -4.36
CA ILE A 97 -3.11 3.95 -3.30
C ILE A 97 -4.02 4.03 -2.07
N PHE A 98 -3.49 3.67 -0.91
CA PHE A 98 -4.17 3.77 0.38
C PHE A 98 -3.58 4.92 1.18
N ALA A 99 -4.44 5.71 1.82
CA ALA A 99 -4.05 6.70 2.81
C ALA A 99 -4.67 6.36 4.17
N PHE A 100 -3.82 6.10 5.16
CA PHE A 100 -4.20 5.80 6.53
C PHE A 100 -3.91 7.00 7.44
N GLU A 101 -4.79 7.26 8.41
CA GLU A 101 -4.74 8.35 9.41
C GLU A 101 -4.93 9.78 8.86
N ASN A 102 -4.37 10.08 7.69
CA ASN A 102 -4.49 11.38 7.03
C ASN A 102 -4.68 11.18 5.51
N LEU A 103 -4.77 12.27 4.75
CA LEU A 103 -4.93 12.22 3.28
C LEU A 103 -3.60 12.10 2.51
N HIS A 104 -2.48 11.84 3.19
CA HIS A 104 -1.21 11.58 2.51
C HIS A 104 -1.14 10.10 2.12
N PRO A 105 -0.68 9.77 0.89
CA PRO A 105 -0.42 8.39 0.50
C PRO A 105 0.43 7.68 1.55
N SER A 106 -0.05 6.53 2.02
CA SER A 106 0.64 5.71 3.01
C SER A 106 1.33 4.53 2.34
N ILE A 107 0.64 3.90 1.40
CA ILE A 107 1.16 2.78 0.62
C ILE A 107 0.49 2.75 -0.74
N SER A 108 1.26 2.43 -1.77
CA SER A 108 0.77 2.27 -3.14
C SER A 108 1.11 0.88 -3.67
N PHE A 109 0.22 0.36 -4.50
CA PHE A 109 0.33 -0.92 -5.18
C PHE A 109 0.34 -0.67 -6.68
N VAL A 110 1.23 -1.35 -7.39
CA VAL A 110 1.31 -1.31 -8.85
C VAL A 110 1.30 -2.74 -9.38
N ALA A 111 0.47 -3.03 -10.36
CA ALA A 111 0.53 -4.28 -11.11
C ALA A 111 1.56 -4.15 -12.23
N GLU A 112 2.55 -5.05 -12.26
CA GLU A 112 3.59 -5.05 -13.28
C GLU A 112 4.13 -6.47 -13.46
N GLY A 113 3.98 -7.07 -14.65
CA GLY A 113 4.44 -8.43 -14.92
C GLY A 113 3.64 -9.50 -14.17
N SER A 114 2.32 -9.32 -14.14
CA SER A 114 1.34 -10.20 -13.49
C SER A 114 1.53 -10.36 -11.97
N VAL A 115 2.19 -9.41 -11.31
CA VAL A 115 2.39 -9.36 -9.86
C VAL A 115 2.07 -7.98 -9.30
N ILE A 116 1.69 -7.92 -8.02
CA ILE A 116 1.54 -6.66 -7.28
C ILE A 116 2.85 -6.30 -6.61
N LYS A 117 3.34 -5.07 -6.86
CA LYS A 117 4.47 -4.46 -6.17
C LYS A 117 3.98 -3.44 -5.16
N ALA A 118 4.46 -3.56 -3.91
CA ALA A 118 4.09 -2.67 -2.82
C ALA A 118 5.15 -1.60 -2.58
N PHE A 119 4.74 -0.34 -2.49
CA PHE A 119 5.61 0.80 -2.23
C PHE A 119 5.10 1.56 -1.02
N ARG A 120 5.81 1.45 0.09
CA ARG A 120 5.52 2.24 1.29
C ARG A 120 6.00 3.67 1.06
N GLN A 121 5.12 4.64 1.29
CA GLN A 121 5.51 6.05 1.21
C GLN A 121 6.04 6.49 2.57
N GLU A 122 7.24 7.07 2.56
CA GLU A 122 7.78 7.74 3.74
C GLU A 122 7.45 9.24 3.63
N ALA A 123 7.02 9.84 4.73
CA ALA A 123 6.82 11.28 4.79
C ALA A 123 8.13 11.99 4.44
N VAL A 124 8.10 12.88 3.45
CA VAL A 124 9.25 13.72 3.10
C VAL A 124 9.64 14.54 4.33
N ARG A 125 10.74 14.15 4.99
CA ARG A 125 11.29 14.92 6.09
C ARG A 125 12.07 16.08 5.48
N VAL A 126 11.57 17.31 5.69
CA VAL A 126 12.38 18.50 5.47
C VAL A 126 13.51 18.48 6.51
N VAL A 127 14.68 18.00 6.11
CA VAL A 127 15.88 18.15 6.93
C VAL A 127 16.28 19.62 6.80
N SER A 128 16.03 20.40 7.84
CA SER A 128 16.56 21.76 7.91
C SER A 128 18.09 21.65 7.91
N ALA A 129 18.73 22.19 6.87
CA ALA A 129 20.18 22.28 6.81
C ALA A 129 20.65 23.24 7.90
N THR A 130 20.87 22.75 9.12
CA THR A 130 21.63 23.51 10.11
C THR A 130 23.05 23.66 9.59
N ASN A 131 23.41 24.88 9.23
CA ASN A 131 24.73 25.31 8.77
C ASN A 131 25.86 24.69 9.62
N LEU A 132 26.50 23.63 9.12
CA LEU A 132 27.82 23.22 9.58
C LEU A 132 28.84 24.16 8.94
N HIS A 133 29.20 25.22 9.64
CA HIS A 133 30.40 25.99 9.35
C HIS A 133 31.62 25.09 9.57
N PHE A 134 32.21 24.61 8.48
CA PHE A 134 33.54 24.02 8.50
C PHE A 134 34.55 25.15 8.69
N HIS A 135 35.10 25.28 9.91
CA HIS A 135 36.34 26.02 10.11
C HIS A 135 37.46 25.21 9.45
N THR A 136 37.99 25.72 8.34
CA THR A 136 39.23 25.20 7.74
C THR A 136 40.38 25.91 8.44
N GLU A 137 40.99 25.26 9.44
CA GLU A 137 42.31 25.68 9.92
C GLU A 137 43.35 25.21 8.90
N VAL A 138 43.98 26.17 8.23
CA VAL A 138 45.15 25.93 7.39
C VAL A 138 46.37 25.95 8.31
N SER A 139 46.99 24.80 8.53
CA SER A 139 48.29 24.73 9.22
C SER A 139 49.40 25.19 8.27
N HIS A 140 50.20 26.15 8.73
CA HIS A 140 51.45 26.60 8.11
C HIS A 140 52.61 25.63 8.36
#